data_AF-A0A7J9C8C3-F1
#
_entry.id   AF-A0A7J9C8C3-F1
#
_cell.length_a   1.000
_cell.length_b   1.000
_cell.length_c   1.000
_cell.angle_alpha   90.00
_cell.angle_beta   90.00
_cell.angle_gamma   90.00
#
_symmetry.space_group_name_H-M   'P 1'
#
loop_
_entity.id
_entity.type
_entity.pdbx_description
1 polymer ?
#
loop_
_entity_poly.entity_id
_entity_poly.type
_entity_poly.pdbx_seq_one_letter_code
_entity_poly.pdbx_strand_id
1 'polypeptide(L)'
;MEADQHQHDEFIFRSTLPDIYIPNHLPLHTYCFENVSQFKDRPCLINGPTGKIYTYAEVHLTARKVATGLNNLGIQQGDVIMLLLQNSPEFIFAFLGASFRGAISTTANPFYTPAEIAKQATASKTKLLITQAVYAEKVKSFAKDNDIKIVTIDAPPEGCLHFSELTEANEDEIPAVKINPDDVVALPYSSGTTGLPKGVMLTHKSLVTSVAQQVDGENPNLYFHEKDVILCVLPLFHIYSLNSVLLCSLRVGAVILIMQKFEIVTLMELVEKYKVTIAPFVPPIVLAVSKSPVIDKYDLSSIRMVMSGGAPMGKELEDAARDRLPNAKLGQVR
;
A
#
# COMPACT_ATOMS: atom_id res chain seq x y z
N MET A 1 -45.01 -38.17 10.73
CA MET A 1 -43.62 -37.68 10.85
C MET A 1 -43.52 -36.50 9.91
N GLU A 2 -43.94 -35.33 10.36
CA GLU A 2 -43.72 -34.08 9.64
C GLU A 2 -42.42 -33.47 10.18
N ALA A 3 -41.45 -33.30 9.29
CA ALA A 3 -40.19 -32.65 9.58
C ALA A 3 -40.44 -31.15 9.67
N ASP A 4 -40.21 -30.60 10.85
CA ASP A 4 -40.33 -29.19 11.19
C ASP A 4 -39.28 -28.39 10.40
N GLN A 5 -39.74 -27.65 9.37
CA GLN A 5 -38.91 -26.73 8.60
C GLN A 5 -38.77 -25.43 9.39
N HIS A 6 -37.77 -25.37 10.26
CA HIS A 6 -37.35 -24.10 10.86
C HIS A 6 -36.80 -23.18 9.77
N GLN A 7 -37.61 -22.22 9.35
CA GLN A 7 -37.22 -21.12 8.46
C GLN A 7 -36.29 -20.20 9.26
N HIS A 8 -34.99 -20.24 8.97
CA HIS A 8 -34.04 -19.30 9.57
C HIS A 8 -34.28 -17.91 8.95
N ASP A 9 -34.71 -16.95 9.76
CA ASP A 9 -34.74 -15.55 9.34
C ASP A 9 -33.31 -15.05 9.09
N GLU A 10 -33.01 -14.65 7.85
CA GLU A 10 -31.72 -14.08 7.46
C GLU A 10 -31.79 -12.55 7.50
N PHE A 11 -30.91 -11.92 8.29
CA PHE A 11 -30.80 -10.47 8.38
C PHE A 11 -29.58 -9.98 7.58
N ILE A 12 -29.83 -9.33 6.43
CA ILE A 12 -28.79 -8.80 5.55
C ILE A 12 -28.67 -7.28 5.74
N PHE A 13 -27.53 -6.82 6.23
CA PHE A 13 -27.22 -5.41 6.37
C PHE A 13 -26.53 -4.86 5.12
N ARG A 14 -26.79 -3.59 4.77
CA ARG A 14 -26.18 -2.89 3.65
C ARG A 14 -25.75 -1.48 4.08
N SER A 15 -24.87 -0.88 3.27
CA SER A 15 -24.52 0.53 3.44
C SER A 15 -25.77 1.41 3.36
N THR A 16 -25.74 2.56 4.03
CA THR A 16 -26.72 3.62 3.84
C THR A 16 -26.47 4.43 2.56
N LEU A 17 -25.28 4.28 1.96
CA LEU A 17 -24.96 4.80 0.63
C LEU A 17 -25.52 3.86 -0.46
N PRO A 18 -25.93 4.40 -1.62
CA PRO A 18 -26.38 3.58 -2.74
C PRO A 18 -25.23 2.75 -3.33
N ASP A 19 -25.58 1.65 -4.01
CA ASP A 19 -24.62 0.94 -4.85
C ASP A 19 -24.11 1.85 -5.98
N ILE A 20 -22.86 1.66 -6.37
CA ILE A 20 -22.20 2.42 -7.45
C ILE A 20 -21.77 1.48 -8.58
N TYR A 21 -21.54 2.06 -9.77
CA TYR A 21 -20.83 1.34 -10.82
C TYR A 21 -19.37 1.10 -10.40
N ILE A 22 -18.88 -0.12 -10.62
CA ILE A 22 -17.50 -0.51 -10.30
C ILE A 22 -16.89 -1.15 -11.55
N PRO A 23 -15.84 -0.55 -12.16
CA PRO A 23 -15.19 -1.10 -13.35
C PRO A 23 -14.20 -2.24 -12.99
N ASN A 24 -14.65 -3.22 -12.21
CA ASN A 24 -13.80 -4.31 -11.70
C ASN A 24 -13.42 -5.37 -12.75
N HIS A 25 -13.68 -5.09 -14.03
CA HIS A 25 -13.14 -5.81 -15.18
C HIS A 25 -11.75 -5.27 -15.60
N LEU A 26 -11.36 -4.07 -15.13
CA LEU A 26 -10.08 -3.47 -15.43
C LEU A 26 -8.95 -4.05 -14.55
N PRO A 27 -7.72 -4.18 -15.07
CA PRO A 27 -6.55 -4.38 -14.24
C PRO A 27 -6.40 -3.24 -13.22
N LEU A 28 -6.03 -3.59 -11.99
CA LEU A 28 -5.82 -2.65 -10.89
C LEU A 28 -5.05 -1.37 -11.25
N HIS A 29 -3.89 -1.48 -11.92
CA HIS A 29 -3.11 -0.30 -12.32
C HIS A 29 -3.87 0.57 -13.33
N THR A 30 -4.61 -0.04 -14.26
CA THR A 30 -5.44 0.68 -15.24
C THR A 30 -6.53 1.48 -14.53
N TYR A 31 -7.19 0.88 -13.55
CA TYR A 31 -8.21 1.55 -12.73
C TYR A 31 -7.64 2.70 -11.88
N CYS A 32 -6.52 2.48 -11.19
CA CYS A 32 -5.89 3.52 -10.36
C CYS A 32 -5.39 4.71 -11.19
N PHE A 33 -4.95 4.48 -12.43
CA PHE A 33 -4.48 5.52 -13.34
C PHE A 33 -5.50 5.94 -14.41
N GLU A 34 -6.77 5.53 -14.30
CA GLU A 34 -7.81 5.81 -15.30
C GLU A 34 -7.92 7.33 -15.57
N ASN A 35 -7.80 8.15 -14.53
CA ASN A 35 -7.90 9.60 -14.59
C ASN A 35 -6.54 10.32 -14.64
N VAL A 36 -5.43 9.59 -14.87
CA VAL A 36 -4.07 10.15 -14.79
C VAL A 36 -3.86 11.35 -15.71
N SER A 37 -4.55 11.42 -16.85
CA SER A 37 -4.48 12.55 -17.78
C SER A 37 -4.91 13.89 -17.15
N GLN A 38 -5.77 13.86 -16.12
CA GLN A 38 -6.26 15.03 -15.41
C GLN A 38 -5.23 15.60 -14.42
N PHE A 39 -4.30 14.77 -13.94
CA PHE A 39 -3.37 15.12 -12.87
C PHE A 39 -1.91 14.66 -13.11
N LYS A 40 -1.54 14.36 -14.35
CA LYS A 40 -0.23 13.79 -14.71
C LYS A 40 0.97 14.58 -14.16
N ASP A 41 0.88 15.91 -14.14
CA ASP A 41 1.97 16.80 -13.71
C ASP A 41 1.89 17.15 -12.20
N ARG A 42 0.85 16.67 -11.49
CA ARG A 42 0.73 16.86 -10.04
C ARG A 42 1.69 15.93 -9.30
N PRO A 43 2.19 16.33 -8.11
CA PRO A 43 2.87 15.43 -7.20
C PRO A 43 2.02 14.20 -6.90
N CYS A 44 2.60 13.01 -7.03
CA CYS A 44 1.99 11.74 -6.65
C CYS A 44 2.65 11.21 -5.38
N LEU A 45 3.98 11.05 -5.38
CA LEU A 45 4.73 10.55 -4.24
C LEU A 45 5.68 11.62 -3.74
N ILE A 46 5.73 11.82 -2.42
CA ILE A 46 6.76 12.62 -1.75
C ILE A 46 7.50 11.68 -0.80
N ASN A 47 8.79 11.50 -1.03
CA ASN A 47 9.66 10.77 -0.10
C ASN A 47 10.02 11.68 1.08
N GLY A 48 9.32 11.55 2.21
CA GLY A 48 9.49 12.41 3.37
C GLY A 48 10.95 12.63 3.81
N PRO A 49 11.74 11.56 4.01
CA PRO A 49 13.16 11.66 4.36
C PRO A 49 14.04 12.51 3.43
N THR A 50 13.81 12.45 2.12
CA THR A 50 14.69 13.12 1.13
C THR A 50 14.08 14.39 0.53
N GLY A 51 12.76 14.56 0.67
CA GLY A 51 11.98 15.58 -0.03
C GLY A 51 11.83 15.35 -1.53
N LYS A 52 12.30 14.22 -2.08
CA LYS A 52 12.15 13.91 -3.51
C LYS A 52 10.67 13.73 -3.86
N ILE A 53 10.24 14.39 -4.93
CA ILE A 53 8.87 14.36 -5.43
C ILE A 53 8.86 13.60 -6.75
N TYR A 54 7.86 12.73 -6.91
CA TYR A 54 7.54 12.08 -8.18
C TYR A 54 6.12 12.47 -8.57
N THR A 55 5.95 12.96 -9.78
CA THR A 55 4.65 13.28 -10.39
C THR A 55 3.90 12.00 -10.77
N TYR A 56 2.59 12.12 -11.02
CA TYR A 56 1.79 11.00 -11.51
C TYR A 56 2.31 10.42 -12.84
N ALA A 57 2.79 11.28 -13.75
CA ALA A 57 3.42 10.88 -15.00
C ALA A 57 4.69 10.05 -14.76
N GLU A 58 5.56 10.50 -13.85
CA GLU A 58 6.80 9.78 -13.51
C GLU A 58 6.52 8.45 -12.81
N VAL A 59 5.54 8.38 -11.91
CA VAL A 59 5.16 7.13 -11.25
C VAL A 59 4.61 6.12 -12.25
N HIS A 60 3.70 6.55 -13.13
CA HIS A 60 3.13 5.70 -14.16
C HIS A 60 4.21 5.19 -15.14
N LEU A 61 5.10 6.07 -15.61
CA LEU A 61 6.22 5.70 -16.47
C LEU A 61 7.17 4.74 -15.77
N THR A 62 7.57 5.04 -14.55
CA THR A 62 8.51 4.21 -13.78
C THR A 62 7.92 2.82 -13.51
N ALA A 63 6.63 2.72 -13.18
CA ALA A 63 5.96 1.43 -13.01
C ALA A 63 5.99 0.58 -14.30
N ARG A 64 5.80 1.20 -15.47
CA ARG A 64 5.93 0.50 -16.76
C ARG A 64 7.37 0.04 -17.02
N LYS A 65 8.37 0.88 -16.75
CA LYS A 65 9.79 0.49 -16.83
C LYS A 65 10.10 -0.69 -15.92
N VAL A 66 9.65 -0.64 -14.67
CA VAL A 66 9.80 -1.74 -13.72
C VAL A 66 9.16 -3.03 -14.27
N ALA A 67 8.01 -2.96 -14.93
CA ALA A 67 7.41 -4.13 -15.59
C ALA A 67 8.31 -4.73 -16.69
N THR A 68 8.94 -3.90 -17.54
CA THR A 68 9.96 -4.38 -18.49
C THR A 68 11.16 -4.97 -17.77
N GLY A 69 11.70 -4.29 -16.75
CA GLY A 69 12.85 -4.80 -16.00
C GLY A 69 12.57 -6.14 -15.31
N LEU A 70 11.38 -6.31 -14.73
CA LEU A 70 10.94 -7.58 -14.17
C LEU A 70 10.94 -8.68 -15.24
N ASN A 71 10.46 -8.38 -16.45
CA ASN A 71 10.51 -9.29 -17.58
C ASN A 71 11.95 -9.65 -17.98
N ASN A 72 12.86 -8.67 -18.03
CA ASN A 72 14.28 -8.88 -18.34
C ASN A 72 14.96 -9.75 -17.28
N LEU A 73 14.51 -9.68 -16.03
CA LEU A 73 14.94 -10.59 -14.95
C LEU A 73 14.26 -11.95 -14.99
N GLY A 74 13.37 -12.21 -15.94
CA GLY A 74 12.71 -13.50 -16.16
C GLY A 74 11.39 -13.70 -15.42
N ILE A 75 10.83 -12.64 -14.82
CA ILE A 75 9.52 -12.69 -14.16
C ILE A 75 8.41 -12.74 -15.19
N GLN A 76 7.55 -13.75 -15.07
CA GLN A 76 6.42 -14.00 -15.95
C GLN A 76 5.10 -13.59 -15.31
N GLN A 77 4.02 -13.59 -16.10
CA GLN A 77 2.67 -13.41 -15.56
C GLN A 77 2.35 -14.55 -14.58
N GLY A 78 1.79 -14.23 -13.42
CA GLY A 78 1.49 -15.18 -12.34
C GLY A 78 2.67 -15.52 -11.43
N ASP A 79 3.89 -15.05 -11.74
CA ASP A 79 5.04 -15.23 -10.85
C ASP A 79 4.94 -14.30 -9.63
N VAL A 80 5.47 -14.76 -8.50
CA VAL A 80 5.45 -14.00 -7.25
C VAL A 80 6.78 -13.29 -7.03
N ILE A 81 6.72 -11.98 -6.81
CA ILE A 81 7.83 -11.18 -6.28
C ILE A 81 7.56 -10.85 -4.81
N MET A 82 8.61 -10.81 -4.01
CA MET A 82 8.54 -10.47 -2.60
C MET A 82 9.15 -9.10 -2.32
N LEU A 83 8.34 -8.20 -1.79
CA LEU A 83 8.77 -6.88 -1.35
C LEU A 83 9.08 -6.94 0.15
N LEU A 84 10.37 -6.93 0.48
CA LEU A 84 10.91 -6.90 1.84
C LEU A 84 11.48 -5.50 2.10
N LEU A 85 10.59 -4.51 2.10
CA LEU A 85 10.92 -3.09 2.12
C LEU A 85 10.12 -2.35 3.19
N GLN A 86 10.70 -1.29 3.72
CA GLN A 86 9.93 -0.27 4.44
C GLN A 86 9.18 0.62 3.43
N ASN A 87 8.35 1.54 3.93
CA ASN A 87 7.64 2.49 3.08
C ASN A 87 8.65 3.34 2.29
N SER A 88 8.54 3.31 0.97
CA SER A 88 9.44 3.97 0.04
C SER A 88 8.77 4.12 -1.33
N PRO A 89 9.18 5.09 -2.17
CA PRO A 89 8.76 5.14 -3.57
C PRO A 89 9.02 3.83 -4.31
N GLU A 90 10.16 3.17 -4.04
CA GLU A 90 10.58 1.93 -4.68
C GLU A 90 9.64 0.76 -4.37
N PHE A 91 9.07 0.70 -3.15
CA PHE A 91 7.98 -0.24 -2.84
C PHE A 91 6.81 -0.07 -3.82
N ILE A 92 6.40 1.18 -4.06
CA ILE A 92 5.24 1.51 -4.89
C ILE A 92 5.54 1.22 -6.37
N PHE A 93 6.74 1.59 -6.85
CA PHE A 93 7.17 1.26 -8.20
C PHE A 93 7.21 -0.25 -8.45
N ALA A 94 7.74 -1.02 -7.49
CA ALA A 94 7.79 -2.48 -7.58
C ALA A 94 6.39 -3.11 -7.60
N PHE A 95 5.49 -2.67 -6.71
CA PHE A 95 4.12 -3.17 -6.64
C PHE A 95 3.34 -2.87 -7.93
N LEU A 96 3.39 -1.62 -8.41
CA LEU A 96 2.71 -1.22 -9.64
C LEU A 96 3.33 -1.90 -10.86
N GLY A 97 4.66 -1.99 -10.94
CA GLY A 97 5.34 -2.68 -12.03
C GLY A 97 5.01 -4.17 -12.09
N ALA A 98 4.89 -4.84 -10.94
CA ALA A 98 4.38 -6.20 -10.89
C ALA A 98 2.94 -6.29 -11.42
N SER A 99 2.08 -5.33 -11.03
CA SER A 99 0.71 -5.25 -11.55
C SER A 99 0.68 -5.09 -13.08
N PHE A 100 1.50 -4.21 -13.65
CA PHE A 100 1.65 -4.05 -15.10
C PHE A 100 2.19 -5.31 -15.78
N ARG A 101 3.06 -6.07 -15.12
CA ARG A 101 3.60 -7.34 -15.61
C ARG A 101 2.62 -8.51 -15.49
N GLY A 102 1.49 -8.34 -14.80
CA GLY A 102 0.60 -9.42 -14.40
C GLY A 102 1.25 -10.38 -13.39
N ALA A 103 2.27 -9.93 -12.67
CA ALA A 103 2.92 -10.64 -11.59
C ALA A 103 2.23 -10.33 -10.25
N ILE A 104 2.53 -11.14 -9.24
CA ILE A 104 1.94 -11.06 -7.90
C ILE A 104 2.96 -10.46 -6.94
N SER A 105 2.57 -9.48 -6.15
CA SER A 105 3.40 -8.97 -5.05
C SER A 105 2.99 -9.62 -3.72
N THR A 106 3.88 -10.38 -3.10
CA THR A 106 3.82 -10.67 -1.66
C THR A 106 4.69 -9.67 -0.90
N THR A 107 4.30 -9.34 0.31
CA THR A 107 4.96 -8.29 1.10
C THR A 107 5.26 -8.83 2.50
N ALA A 108 6.39 -8.45 3.07
CA ALA A 108 6.76 -8.84 4.42
C ALA A 108 7.45 -7.70 5.17
N ASN A 109 7.38 -7.78 6.50
CA ASN A 109 8.07 -6.84 7.35
C ASN A 109 9.60 -7.06 7.24
N PRO A 110 10.39 -6.06 6.83
CA PRO A 110 11.85 -6.19 6.75
C PRO A 110 12.52 -6.49 8.10
N PHE A 111 11.82 -6.27 9.22
CA PHE A 111 12.30 -6.61 10.55
C PHE A 111 12.09 -8.06 10.95
N TYR A 112 11.41 -8.88 10.13
CA TYR A 112 11.34 -10.32 10.34
C TYR A 112 12.73 -10.97 10.39
N THR A 113 12.77 -12.11 11.08
CA THR A 113 13.94 -12.99 11.13
C THR A 113 14.14 -13.70 9.80
N PRO A 114 15.37 -14.17 9.49
CA PRO A 114 15.64 -14.97 8.30
C PRO A 114 14.68 -16.16 8.12
N ALA A 115 14.35 -16.86 9.21
CA ALA A 115 13.46 -18.02 9.19
C ALA A 115 12.01 -17.66 8.82
N GLU A 116 11.49 -16.55 9.35
CA GLU A 116 10.15 -16.05 9.01
C GLU A 116 10.06 -15.63 7.54
N ILE A 117 11.09 -14.93 7.05
CA ILE A 117 11.17 -14.49 5.64
C ILE A 117 11.24 -15.71 4.71
N ALA A 118 12.14 -16.66 4.98
CA ALA A 118 12.28 -17.88 4.20
C ALA A 118 10.98 -18.70 4.19
N LYS A 119 10.28 -18.82 5.33
CA LYS A 119 9.00 -19.52 5.41
C LYS A 119 7.95 -18.90 4.48
N GLN A 120 7.83 -17.57 4.48
CA GLN A 120 6.88 -16.89 3.59
C GLN A 120 7.32 -16.96 2.12
N ALA A 121 8.60 -16.75 1.83
CA ALA A 121 9.14 -16.83 0.47
C ALA A 121 8.93 -18.22 -0.16
N THR A 122 9.16 -19.28 0.61
CA THR A 122 8.88 -20.67 0.19
C THR A 122 7.38 -20.90 -0.02
N ALA A 123 6.54 -20.51 0.94
CA ALA A 123 5.09 -20.72 0.85
C ALA A 123 4.46 -19.96 -0.33
N SER A 124 5.01 -18.79 -0.66
CA SER A 124 4.55 -17.95 -1.77
C SER A 124 5.20 -18.29 -3.11
N LYS A 125 6.18 -19.21 -3.15
CA LYS A 125 6.96 -19.54 -4.35
C LYS A 125 7.60 -18.30 -5.00
N THR A 126 8.19 -17.45 -4.16
CA THR A 126 8.86 -16.21 -4.58
C THR A 126 9.97 -16.50 -5.59
N LYS A 127 10.02 -15.73 -6.69
CA LYS A 127 11.06 -15.80 -7.72
C LYS A 127 12.01 -14.60 -7.75
N LEU A 128 11.64 -13.50 -7.10
CA LEU A 128 12.46 -12.31 -6.96
C LEU A 128 12.24 -11.67 -5.59
N LEU A 129 13.33 -11.29 -4.91
CA LEU A 129 13.30 -10.54 -3.66
C LEU A 129 13.77 -9.11 -3.92
N ILE A 130 12.98 -8.13 -3.49
CA ILE A 130 13.35 -6.71 -3.54
C ILE A 130 13.45 -6.19 -2.11
N THR A 131 14.61 -5.65 -1.72
CA THR A 131 14.90 -5.24 -0.34
C THR A 131 15.88 -4.08 -0.25
N GLN A 132 16.34 -3.74 0.96
CA GLN A 132 17.47 -2.83 1.20
C GLN A 132 18.72 -3.65 1.52
N ALA A 133 19.90 -3.13 1.21
CA ALA A 133 21.20 -3.79 1.40
C ALA A 133 21.39 -4.28 2.84
N VAL A 134 20.95 -3.49 3.82
CA VAL A 134 21.01 -3.83 5.25
C VAL A 134 20.21 -5.09 5.62
N TYR A 135 19.22 -5.48 4.81
CA TYR A 135 18.40 -6.68 5.00
C TYR A 135 18.77 -7.82 4.05
N ALA A 136 19.59 -7.58 3.02
CA ALA A 136 19.96 -8.58 2.03
C ALA A 136 20.63 -9.81 2.65
N GLU A 137 21.45 -9.62 3.70
CA GLU A 137 22.13 -10.73 4.39
C GLU A 137 21.15 -11.72 5.05
N LYS A 138 19.97 -11.25 5.47
CA LYS A 138 18.92 -12.12 6.03
C LYS A 138 18.37 -13.14 5.03
N VAL A 139 18.48 -12.84 3.74
CA VAL A 139 17.88 -13.66 2.67
C VAL A 139 18.92 -14.31 1.76
N LYS A 140 20.20 -13.88 1.83
CA LYS A 140 21.25 -14.31 0.91
C LYS A 140 21.42 -15.82 0.82
N SER A 141 21.51 -16.52 1.96
CA SER A 141 21.64 -17.99 1.96
C SER A 141 20.42 -18.66 1.34
N PHE A 142 19.22 -18.30 1.80
CA PHE A 142 17.98 -18.87 1.30
C PHE A 142 17.79 -18.62 -0.20
N ALA A 143 18.07 -17.41 -0.66
CA ALA A 143 17.93 -17.03 -2.05
C ALA A 143 18.89 -17.81 -2.95
N LYS A 144 20.15 -18.00 -2.52
CA LYS A 144 21.12 -18.83 -3.23
C LYS A 144 20.66 -20.29 -3.35
N ASP A 145 20.14 -20.86 -2.27
CA ASP A 145 19.71 -22.26 -2.24
C ASP A 145 18.46 -22.53 -3.10
N ASN A 146 17.71 -21.48 -3.46
CA ASN A 146 16.46 -21.56 -4.21
C ASN A 146 16.49 -20.83 -5.57
N ASP A 147 17.67 -20.40 -6.04
CA ASP A 147 17.87 -19.64 -7.29
C ASP A 147 17.00 -18.38 -7.41
N ILE A 148 16.86 -17.64 -6.29
CA ILE A 148 16.09 -16.40 -6.22
C ILE A 148 17.05 -15.21 -6.38
N LYS A 149 16.76 -14.34 -7.35
CA LYS A 149 17.50 -13.08 -7.52
C LYS A 149 17.14 -12.10 -6.40
N ILE A 150 18.13 -11.38 -5.89
CA ILE A 150 17.95 -10.30 -4.91
C ILE A 150 18.23 -8.97 -5.60
N VAL A 151 17.31 -8.02 -5.46
CA VAL A 151 17.45 -6.63 -5.92
C VAL A 151 17.45 -5.72 -4.69
N THR A 152 18.41 -4.80 -4.59
CA THR A 152 18.45 -3.78 -3.53
C THR A 152 18.12 -2.40 -4.08
N ILE A 153 17.38 -1.61 -3.29
CA ILE A 153 16.99 -0.22 -3.65
C ILE A 153 18.09 0.81 -3.36
N ASP A 154 19.14 0.38 -2.66
CA ASP A 154 20.37 1.09 -2.33
C ASP A 154 21.58 0.26 -2.80
N ALA A 155 22.80 0.71 -2.47
CA ALA A 155 24.04 0.13 -2.97
C ALA A 155 24.09 -1.41 -2.83
N PRO A 156 24.20 -2.17 -3.94
CA PRO A 156 24.03 -3.61 -3.90
C PRO A 156 25.24 -4.32 -3.27
N PRO A 157 25.02 -5.20 -2.29
CA PRO A 157 26.04 -6.15 -1.84
C PRO A 157 26.46 -7.10 -2.96
N GLU A 158 27.61 -7.75 -2.83
CA GLU A 158 28.08 -8.75 -3.79
C GLU A 158 27.06 -9.86 -4.02
N GLY A 159 26.74 -10.11 -5.30
CA GLY A 159 25.75 -11.10 -5.74
C GLY A 159 24.31 -10.59 -5.77
N CYS A 160 24.06 -9.32 -5.43
CA CYS A 160 22.76 -8.68 -5.57
C CYS A 160 22.75 -7.74 -6.80
N LEU A 161 21.56 -7.54 -7.36
CA LEU A 161 21.29 -6.55 -8.41
C LEU A 161 20.85 -5.22 -7.78
N HIS A 162 21.02 -4.12 -8.50
CA HIS A 162 20.49 -2.82 -8.08
C HIS A 162 19.09 -2.59 -8.66
N PHE A 163 18.25 -1.81 -7.98
CA PHE A 163 16.88 -1.52 -8.42
C PHE A 163 16.81 -0.72 -9.74
N SER A 164 17.92 -0.09 -10.16
CA SER A 164 18.02 0.56 -11.47
C SER A 164 17.84 -0.42 -12.64
N GLU A 165 18.18 -1.71 -12.47
CA GLU A 165 17.87 -2.76 -13.44
C GLU A 165 16.38 -2.86 -13.75
N LEU A 166 15.53 -2.37 -12.84
CA LEU A 166 14.09 -2.28 -13.01
C LEU A 166 13.66 -0.91 -13.52
N THR A 167 14.13 0.18 -12.91
CA THR A 167 13.62 1.53 -13.21
C THR A 167 14.18 2.17 -14.47
N GLU A 168 15.33 1.69 -14.97
CA GLU A 168 15.99 2.21 -16.18
C GLU A 168 15.72 1.37 -17.44
N ALA A 169 14.94 0.28 -17.31
CA ALA A 169 14.53 -0.53 -18.45
C ALA A 169 13.68 0.28 -19.45
N ASN A 170 13.67 -0.17 -20.71
CA ASN A 170 12.93 0.47 -21.79
C ASN A 170 11.42 0.21 -21.69
N GLU A 171 10.62 1.24 -21.49
CA GLU A 171 9.15 1.13 -21.37
C GLU A 171 8.45 0.71 -22.66
N ASP A 172 9.11 0.88 -23.81
CA ASP A 172 8.58 0.48 -25.13
C ASP A 172 8.66 -1.04 -25.34
N GLU A 173 9.45 -1.73 -24.51
CA GLU A 173 9.63 -3.18 -24.52
C GLU A 173 8.74 -3.89 -23.48
N ILE A 174 7.77 -3.19 -22.91
CA ILE A 174 6.85 -3.81 -21.94
C ILE A 174 6.11 -4.98 -22.61
N PRO A 175 6.20 -6.21 -22.05
CA PRO A 175 5.59 -7.37 -22.67
C PRO A 175 4.07 -7.23 -22.68
N ALA A 176 3.44 -7.59 -23.79
CA ALA A 176 1.99 -7.70 -23.87
C ALA A 176 1.49 -8.79 -22.90
N VAL A 177 0.59 -8.42 -21.99
CA VAL A 177 -0.01 -9.34 -21.01
C VAL A 177 -1.53 -9.29 -21.10
N LYS A 178 -2.17 -10.45 -20.92
CA LYS A 178 -3.62 -10.55 -20.83
C LYS A 178 -3.99 -10.81 -19.38
N ILE A 179 -4.23 -9.74 -18.64
CA ILE A 179 -4.62 -9.80 -17.22
C ILE A 179 -6.12 -10.01 -17.13
N ASN A 180 -6.54 -11.09 -16.47
CA ASN A 180 -7.95 -11.33 -16.18
C ASN A 180 -8.32 -10.69 -14.83
N PRO A 181 -9.59 -10.28 -14.64
CA PRO A 181 -10.03 -9.67 -13.38
C PRO A 181 -9.76 -10.54 -12.14
N ASP A 182 -9.86 -11.86 -12.28
CA ASP A 182 -9.66 -12.83 -11.20
C ASP A 182 -8.19 -13.26 -11.04
N ASP A 183 -7.26 -12.72 -11.83
CA ASP A 183 -5.83 -12.91 -11.62
C ASP A 183 -5.40 -12.24 -10.30
N VAL A 184 -4.54 -12.92 -9.54
CA VAL A 184 -4.00 -12.42 -8.27
C VAL A 184 -2.98 -11.32 -8.56
N VAL A 185 -2.98 -10.26 -7.74
CA VAL A 185 -2.02 -9.15 -7.84
C VAL A 185 -1.32 -8.86 -6.51
N ALA A 186 -1.98 -9.13 -5.38
CA ALA A 186 -1.41 -9.00 -4.06
C ALA A 186 -1.60 -10.28 -3.24
N LEU A 187 -0.55 -10.68 -2.53
CA LEU A 187 -0.55 -11.87 -1.68
C LEU A 187 -0.03 -11.55 -0.27
N PRO A 188 -0.75 -10.72 0.51
CA PRO A 188 -0.43 -10.51 1.93
C PRO A 188 -0.67 -11.79 2.74
N TYR A 189 0.03 -11.90 3.87
CA TYR A 189 -0.14 -13.03 4.79
C TYR A 189 -0.94 -12.63 6.03
N SER A 190 -1.85 -13.50 6.45
CA SER A 190 -2.68 -13.32 7.65
C SER A 190 -2.84 -14.63 8.42
N SER A 191 -2.92 -14.58 9.75
CA SER A 191 -3.29 -15.73 10.58
C SER A 191 -4.74 -16.17 10.33
N GLY A 192 -5.59 -15.30 9.78
CA GLY A 192 -7.03 -15.55 9.68
C GLY A 192 -7.66 -15.72 11.07
N THR A 193 -8.68 -16.55 11.16
CA THR A 193 -9.39 -16.84 12.42
C THR A 193 -8.65 -17.80 13.34
N THR A 194 -7.74 -18.62 12.81
CA THR A 194 -6.95 -19.60 13.58
C THR A 194 -5.75 -20.14 12.77
N GLY A 195 -4.75 -20.67 13.49
CA GLY A 195 -3.63 -21.40 12.93
C GLY A 195 -2.51 -20.53 12.37
N LEU A 196 -1.67 -21.14 11.52
CA LEU A 196 -0.49 -20.50 10.95
C LEU A 196 -0.86 -19.41 9.91
N PRO A 197 0.03 -18.44 9.64
CA PRO A 197 -0.15 -17.47 8.57
C PRO A 197 -0.38 -18.12 7.21
N LYS A 198 -1.38 -17.62 6.47
CA LYS A 198 -1.83 -18.09 5.15
C LYS A 198 -1.73 -16.94 4.15
N GLY A 199 -1.35 -17.24 2.91
CA GLY A 199 -1.36 -16.27 1.82
C GLY A 199 -2.80 -15.97 1.40
N VAL A 200 -3.21 -14.71 1.51
CA VAL A 200 -4.54 -14.24 1.12
C VAL A 200 -4.46 -13.76 -0.33
N MET A 201 -5.09 -14.48 -1.25
CA MET A 201 -5.10 -14.12 -2.66
C MET A 201 -6.06 -12.94 -2.89
N LEU A 202 -5.52 -11.77 -3.22
CA LEU A 202 -6.29 -10.60 -3.60
C LEU A 202 -6.12 -10.37 -5.10
N THR A 203 -7.26 -10.38 -5.80
CA THR A 203 -7.31 -10.25 -7.25
C THR A 203 -7.39 -8.80 -7.69
N HIS A 204 -7.12 -8.54 -8.97
CA HIS A 204 -7.36 -7.21 -9.55
C HIS A 204 -8.81 -6.77 -9.30
N LYS A 205 -9.79 -7.64 -9.59
CA LYS A 205 -11.21 -7.40 -9.36
C LYS A 205 -11.52 -7.06 -7.90
N SER A 206 -10.99 -7.82 -6.94
CA SER A 206 -11.29 -7.60 -5.53
C SER A 206 -10.73 -6.26 -5.03
N LEU A 207 -9.52 -5.88 -5.47
CA LEU A 207 -8.92 -4.61 -5.06
C LEU A 207 -9.57 -3.42 -5.76
N VAL A 208 -9.89 -3.50 -7.05
CA VAL A 208 -10.66 -2.45 -7.75
C VAL A 208 -12.02 -2.25 -7.07
N THR A 209 -12.71 -3.34 -6.74
CA THR A 209 -13.99 -3.29 -6.02
C THR A 209 -13.83 -2.61 -4.66
N SER A 210 -12.83 -3.00 -3.89
CA SER A 210 -12.60 -2.43 -2.56
C SER A 210 -12.22 -0.94 -2.62
N VAL A 211 -11.39 -0.52 -3.58
CA VAL A 211 -11.03 0.89 -3.74
C VAL A 211 -12.26 1.70 -4.16
N ALA A 212 -13.03 1.24 -5.14
CA ALA A 212 -14.23 1.93 -5.59
C ALA A 212 -15.25 2.11 -4.45
N GLN A 213 -15.48 1.07 -3.65
CA GLN A 213 -16.36 1.14 -2.46
C GLN A 213 -15.91 2.18 -1.42
N GLN A 214 -14.63 2.56 -1.42
CA GLN A 214 -14.10 3.58 -0.52
C GLN A 214 -14.21 4.98 -1.14
N VAL A 215 -13.68 5.20 -2.34
CA VAL A 215 -13.43 6.55 -2.87
C VAL A 215 -14.20 6.94 -4.13
N ASP A 216 -14.89 6.00 -4.79
CA ASP A 216 -15.70 6.29 -5.97
C ASP A 216 -17.16 6.61 -5.58
N GLY A 217 -17.93 7.10 -6.55
CA GLY A 217 -19.31 7.53 -6.38
C GLY A 217 -19.45 9.04 -6.13
N GLU A 218 -20.65 9.57 -6.34
CA GLU A 218 -20.92 11.01 -6.16
C GLU A 218 -20.82 11.45 -4.69
N ASN A 219 -21.12 10.54 -3.76
CA ASN A 219 -20.95 10.71 -2.32
C ASN A 219 -20.10 9.56 -1.78
N PRO A 220 -18.78 9.61 -1.95
CA PRO A 220 -17.90 8.50 -1.61
C PRO A 220 -17.88 8.28 -0.09
N ASN A 221 -17.76 7.02 0.32
CA ASN A 221 -17.67 6.65 1.74
C ASN A 221 -16.48 7.33 2.43
N LEU A 222 -15.37 7.45 1.70
CA LEU A 222 -14.17 8.16 2.08
C LEU A 222 -13.88 9.27 1.06
N TYR A 223 -14.27 10.50 1.41
CA TYR A 223 -14.05 11.66 0.54
C TYR A 223 -12.59 12.14 0.59
N PHE A 224 -11.81 11.65 -0.37
CA PHE A 224 -10.51 12.19 -0.77
C PHE A 224 -10.63 12.89 -2.11
N HIS A 225 -9.77 13.88 -2.35
CA HIS A 225 -9.71 14.61 -3.62
C HIS A 225 -8.26 14.92 -4.00
N GLU A 226 -8.04 15.38 -5.22
CA GLU A 226 -6.71 15.61 -5.80
C GLU A 226 -5.87 16.65 -5.05
N LYS A 227 -6.51 17.55 -4.28
CA LYS A 227 -5.83 18.55 -3.44
C LYS A 227 -5.37 18.01 -2.08
N ASP A 228 -5.69 16.77 -1.74
CA ASP A 228 -5.28 16.19 -0.46
C ASP A 228 -3.81 15.80 -0.49
N VAL A 229 -3.20 15.87 0.70
CA VAL A 229 -1.89 15.29 1.01
C VAL A 229 -2.11 14.23 2.07
N ILE A 230 -1.97 12.98 1.67
CA ILE A 230 -2.28 11.80 2.47
C ILE A 230 -0.99 11.23 3.03
N LEU A 231 -0.91 11.15 4.36
CA LEU A 231 0.24 10.60 5.04
C LEU A 231 0.29 9.07 4.91
N CYS A 232 1.43 8.54 4.47
CA CYS A 232 1.72 7.11 4.41
C CYS A 232 2.81 6.74 5.43
N VAL A 233 2.42 6.75 6.71
CA VAL A 233 3.26 6.30 7.84
C VAL A 233 3.00 4.84 8.22
N LEU A 234 1.81 4.31 7.88
CA LEU A 234 1.45 2.93 8.14
C LEU A 234 2.13 1.99 7.13
N PRO A 235 2.56 0.78 7.54
CA PRO A 235 3.40 -0.04 6.67
C PRO A 235 2.67 -0.51 5.41
N LEU A 236 3.23 -0.23 4.23
CA LEU A 236 2.72 -0.65 2.92
C LEU A 236 2.76 -2.17 2.74
N PHE A 237 3.60 -2.87 3.50
CA PHE A 237 3.60 -4.34 3.52
C PHE A 237 2.37 -4.94 4.22
N HIS A 238 1.49 -4.13 4.82
CA HIS A 238 0.18 -4.53 5.29
C HIS A 238 -0.92 -4.00 4.38
N ILE A 239 -1.94 -4.85 4.12
CA ILE A 239 -2.99 -4.55 3.15
C ILE A 239 -3.80 -3.30 3.47
N TYR A 240 -3.90 -2.91 4.74
CA TYR A 240 -4.58 -1.67 5.15
C TYR A 240 -3.95 -0.44 4.49
N SER A 241 -2.62 -0.26 4.62
CA SER A 241 -1.94 0.89 4.04
C SER A 241 -1.84 0.75 2.52
N LEU A 242 -1.60 -0.47 2.02
CA LEU A 242 -1.55 -0.72 0.58
C LEU A 242 -2.87 -0.35 -0.12
N ASN A 243 -4.01 -0.70 0.47
CA ASN A 243 -5.32 -0.45 -0.13
C ASN A 243 -5.85 0.96 0.19
N SER A 244 -6.13 1.23 1.46
CA SER A 244 -6.84 2.44 1.90
C SER A 244 -5.97 3.71 1.86
N VAL A 245 -4.65 3.56 1.84
CA VAL A 245 -3.73 4.70 1.65
C VAL A 245 -3.25 4.74 0.21
N LEU A 246 -2.41 3.81 -0.24
CA LEU A 246 -1.80 3.90 -1.57
C LEU A 246 -2.83 3.85 -2.71
N LEU A 247 -3.61 2.77 -2.83
CA LEU A 247 -4.49 2.57 -4.00
C LEU A 247 -5.63 3.60 -4.05
N CYS A 248 -6.22 3.92 -2.90
CA CYS A 248 -7.24 4.96 -2.80
C CYS A 248 -6.70 6.35 -3.17
N SER A 249 -5.49 6.71 -2.70
CA SER A 249 -4.86 8.00 -3.03
C SER A 249 -4.56 8.11 -4.53
N LEU A 250 -4.02 7.05 -5.14
CA LEU A 250 -3.74 7.01 -6.57
C LEU A 250 -5.01 7.22 -7.39
N ARG A 251 -6.10 6.53 -7.00
CA ARG A 251 -7.40 6.62 -7.69
C ARG A 251 -7.94 8.05 -7.74
N VAL A 252 -7.81 8.80 -6.64
CA VAL A 252 -8.35 10.17 -6.55
C VAL A 252 -7.36 11.26 -7.00
N GLY A 253 -6.13 10.92 -7.38
CA GLY A 253 -5.14 11.91 -7.79
C GLY A 253 -4.51 12.71 -6.63
N ALA A 254 -4.57 12.19 -5.40
CA ALA A 254 -4.03 12.84 -4.21
C ALA A 254 -2.50 12.68 -4.09
N VAL A 255 -1.86 13.53 -3.29
CA VAL A 255 -0.42 13.41 -2.98
C VAL A 255 -0.22 12.41 -1.85
N ILE A 256 0.73 11.49 -1.98
CA ILE A 256 1.09 10.51 -0.95
C ILE A 256 2.43 10.91 -0.33
N LEU A 257 2.40 11.33 0.93
CA LEU A 257 3.59 11.68 1.70
C LEU A 257 4.11 10.46 2.46
N ILE A 258 5.21 9.89 1.99
CA ILE A 258 5.77 8.65 2.50
C ILE A 258 6.66 8.94 3.71
N MET A 259 6.38 8.25 4.82
CA MET A 259 7.23 8.24 6.00
C MET A 259 7.73 6.81 6.22
N GLN A 260 9.05 6.61 6.12
CA GLN A 260 9.67 5.29 6.20
C GLN A 260 9.58 4.67 7.61
N LYS A 261 9.71 5.51 8.64
CA LYS A 261 9.67 5.12 10.04
C LYS A 261 8.97 6.22 10.83
N PHE A 262 8.04 5.84 11.70
CA PHE A 262 7.41 6.77 12.62
C PHE A 262 8.41 7.32 13.65
N GLU A 263 8.46 8.64 13.73
CA GLU A 263 9.13 9.41 14.77
C GLU A 263 8.28 10.68 14.95
N ILE A 264 7.98 11.04 16.20
CA ILE A 264 6.94 12.03 16.48
C ILE A 264 7.32 13.43 16.00
N VAL A 265 8.57 13.86 16.16
CA VAL A 265 9.03 15.19 15.74
C VAL A 265 8.99 15.30 14.22
N THR A 266 9.58 14.31 13.54
CA THR A 266 9.62 14.21 12.07
C THR A 266 8.20 14.17 11.49
N LEU A 267 7.26 13.47 12.14
CA LEU A 267 5.86 13.48 11.72
C LEU A 267 5.30 14.92 11.73
N MET A 268 5.50 15.66 12.82
CA MET A 268 4.98 17.03 12.94
C MET A 268 5.62 17.97 11.93
N GLU A 269 6.94 17.89 11.73
CA GLU A 269 7.67 18.65 10.72
C GLU A 269 7.13 18.39 9.30
N LEU A 270 6.89 17.12 8.97
CA LEU A 270 6.35 16.72 7.67
C LEU A 270 4.90 17.18 7.47
N VAL A 271 4.06 17.09 8.51
CA VAL A 271 2.67 17.58 8.47
C VAL A 271 2.65 19.09 8.22
N GLU A 272 3.43 19.86 8.96
CA GLU A 272 3.47 21.31 8.82
C GLU A 272 4.03 21.73 7.46
N LYS A 273 5.14 21.11 7.03
CA LYS A 273 5.84 21.44 5.78
C LYS A 273 5.01 21.15 4.54
N TYR A 274 4.39 19.97 4.48
CA TYR A 274 3.65 19.52 3.30
C TYR A 274 2.14 19.72 3.42
N LYS A 275 1.67 20.31 4.53
CA LYS A 275 0.25 20.58 4.81
C LYS A 275 -0.60 19.32 4.64
N VAL A 276 -0.22 18.25 5.35
CA VAL A 276 -0.94 16.97 5.35
C VAL A 276 -2.40 17.18 5.72
N THR A 277 -3.31 16.73 4.87
CA THR A 277 -4.76 16.90 5.08
C THR A 277 -5.42 15.65 5.65
N ILE A 278 -4.91 14.47 5.29
CA ILE A 278 -5.42 13.17 5.75
C ILE A 278 -4.32 12.43 6.50
N ALA A 279 -4.64 12.01 7.73
CA ALA A 279 -3.72 11.27 8.59
C ALA A 279 -4.28 9.87 8.93
N PRO A 280 -3.98 8.83 8.12
CA PRO A 280 -4.22 7.44 8.46
C PRO A 280 -3.26 6.98 9.56
N PHE A 281 -3.82 6.64 10.71
CA PHE A 281 -3.13 6.22 11.93
C PHE A 281 -3.64 4.87 12.45
N VAL A 282 -2.97 4.41 13.49
CA VAL A 282 -3.38 3.31 14.37
C VAL A 282 -3.41 3.84 15.81
N PRO A 283 -4.14 3.20 16.75
CA PRO A 283 -4.27 3.72 18.11
C PRO A 283 -2.95 4.09 18.81
N PRO A 284 -1.84 3.33 18.67
CA PRO A 284 -0.55 3.74 19.24
C PRO A 284 -0.01 5.08 18.70
N ILE A 285 -0.22 5.40 17.42
CA ILE A 285 0.19 6.68 16.84
C ILE A 285 -0.71 7.80 17.35
N VAL A 286 -2.03 7.57 17.39
CA VAL A 286 -2.98 8.54 17.96
C VAL A 286 -2.59 8.86 19.41
N LEU A 287 -2.27 7.85 20.21
CA LEU A 287 -1.82 8.03 21.59
C LEU A 287 -0.53 8.86 21.69
N ALA A 288 0.46 8.56 20.85
CA ALA A 288 1.72 9.29 20.81
C ALA A 288 1.51 10.77 20.42
N VAL A 289 0.65 11.03 19.43
CA VAL A 289 0.28 12.39 19.01
C VAL A 289 -0.46 13.11 20.13
N SER A 290 -1.48 12.49 20.73
CA SER A 290 -2.31 13.13 21.76
C SER A 290 -1.55 13.47 23.05
N LYS A 291 -0.54 12.66 23.39
CA LYS A 291 0.27 12.84 24.62
C LYS A 291 1.54 13.67 24.42
N SER A 292 1.95 13.95 23.19
CA SER A 292 3.22 14.62 22.94
C SER A 292 3.11 16.13 23.20
N PRO A 293 3.94 16.71 24.09
CA PRO A 293 3.96 18.17 24.30
C PRO A 293 4.61 18.91 23.12
N VAL A 294 5.27 18.19 22.21
CA VAL A 294 5.90 18.77 21.01
C VAL A 294 4.85 19.26 20.01
N ILE A 295 3.63 18.72 20.07
CA ILE A 295 2.55 19.05 19.14
C ILE A 295 2.25 20.56 19.10
N ASP A 296 2.36 21.23 20.24
CA ASP A 296 2.05 22.66 20.41
C ASP A 296 3.08 23.58 19.71
N LYS A 297 4.16 23.01 19.16
CA LYS A 297 5.21 23.73 18.43
C LYS A 297 4.99 23.77 16.91
N TYR A 298 4.01 23.03 16.40
CA TYR A 298 3.79 22.86 14.96
C TYR A 298 2.37 23.20 14.56
N ASP A 299 2.21 23.78 13.37
CA ASP A 299 0.91 24.01 12.74
C ASP A 299 0.38 22.73 12.07
N LEU A 300 -0.55 22.07 12.77
CA LEU A 300 -1.27 20.89 12.27
C LEU A 300 -2.67 21.22 11.75
N SER A 301 -3.01 22.51 11.59
CA SER A 301 -4.35 22.96 11.21
C SER A 301 -4.82 22.46 9.84
N SER A 302 -3.87 22.03 9.00
CA SER A 302 -4.13 21.44 7.69
C SER A 302 -4.81 20.06 7.75
N ILE A 303 -4.66 19.31 8.85
CA ILE A 303 -5.29 17.99 8.99
C ILE A 303 -6.81 18.17 9.13
N ARG A 304 -7.54 17.75 8.10
CA ARG A 304 -9.01 17.75 8.06
C ARG A 304 -9.62 16.40 8.43
N MET A 305 -8.83 15.33 8.39
CA MET A 305 -9.30 13.98 8.70
C MET A 305 -8.22 13.13 9.36
N VAL A 306 -8.58 12.48 10.46
CA VAL A 306 -7.78 11.42 11.09
C VAL A 306 -8.57 10.13 10.99
N MET A 307 -7.96 9.13 10.36
CA MET A 307 -8.52 7.79 10.27
C MET A 307 -7.73 6.87 11.20
N SER A 308 -8.40 6.10 12.04
CA SER A 308 -7.75 5.09 12.87
C SER A 308 -8.25 3.70 12.52
N GLY A 309 -7.34 2.78 12.23
CA GLY A 309 -7.67 1.40 11.87
C GLY A 309 -6.85 0.36 12.64
N GLY A 310 -7.17 -0.91 12.44
CA GLY A 310 -6.41 -2.06 12.95
C GLY A 310 -6.68 -2.45 14.41
N ALA A 311 -7.15 -1.52 15.25
CA ALA A 311 -7.63 -1.80 16.60
C ALA A 311 -8.62 -0.71 17.07
N PRO A 312 -9.54 -1.02 17.99
CA PRO A 312 -10.47 -0.02 18.53
C PRO A 312 -9.74 1.05 19.33
N MET A 313 -10.23 2.29 19.23
CA MET A 313 -9.85 3.37 20.16
C MET A 313 -10.87 3.44 21.29
N GLY A 314 -10.37 3.60 22.52
CA GLY A 314 -11.23 3.93 23.66
C GLY A 314 -11.66 5.39 23.61
N LYS A 315 -12.82 5.71 24.21
CA LYS A 315 -13.40 7.06 24.23
C LYS A 315 -12.41 8.13 24.70
N GLU A 316 -11.64 7.86 25.75
CA GLU A 316 -10.64 8.81 26.27
C GLU A 316 -9.57 9.18 25.24
N LEU A 317 -9.16 8.23 24.40
CA LEU A 317 -8.19 8.48 23.34
C LEU A 317 -8.82 9.27 22.19
N GLU A 318 -10.08 9.01 21.87
CA GLU A 318 -10.83 9.81 20.88
C GLU A 318 -10.96 11.27 21.33
N ASP A 319 -11.37 11.50 22.57
CA ASP A 319 -11.54 12.82 23.14
C ASP A 319 -10.20 13.58 23.15
N ALA A 320 -9.12 12.93 23.62
CA ALA A 320 -7.78 13.52 23.60
C ALA A 320 -7.27 13.84 22.19
N ALA A 321 -7.62 13.03 21.19
CA ALA A 321 -7.26 13.29 19.79
C ALA A 321 -8.04 14.49 19.21
N ARG A 322 -9.34 14.62 19.54
CA ARG A 322 -10.17 15.76 19.11
C ARG A 322 -9.66 17.07 19.70
N ASP A 323 -9.26 17.07 20.97
CA ASP A 323 -8.71 18.26 21.62
C ASP A 323 -7.40 18.72 20.97
N ARG A 324 -6.56 17.78 20.56
CA ARG A 324 -5.26 18.05 19.95
C ARG A 324 -5.32 18.37 18.44
N LEU A 325 -6.34 17.88 17.75
CA LEU A 325 -6.55 18.06 16.31
C LEU A 325 -7.98 18.57 16.03
N PRO A 326 -8.33 19.79 16.49
CA PRO A 326 -9.71 20.27 16.51
C PRO A 326 -10.34 20.46 15.12
N ASN A 327 -9.52 20.65 14.08
CA ASN A 327 -10.00 20.78 12.70
C ASN A 327 -10.29 19.43 12.03
N ALA A 328 -9.85 18.32 12.64
CA ALA A 328 -9.90 17.01 12.02
C ALA A 328 -11.20 16.27 12.37
N LYS A 329 -11.88 15.74 11.36
CA LYS A 329 -12.90 14.71 11.57
C LYS A 329 -12.20 13.39 11.93
N LEU A 330 -12.47 12.88 13.13
CA LEU A 330 -11.97 11.59 13.58
C LEU A 330 -12.93 10.47 13.16
N GLY A 331 -12.42 9.49 12.41
CA GLY A 331 -13.15 8.29 11.99
C GLY A 331 -12.39 7.01 12.34
N GLN A 332 -13.13 5.95 12.66
CA GLN A 332 -12.58 4.61 12.82
C GLN A 332 -12.91 3.77 11.60
N VAL A 333 -11.90 3.12 11.04
CA VAL A 333 -12.07 2.06 10.04
C VAL A 333 -12.05 0.74 10.82
N ARG A 334 -13.24 0.17 11.01
CA ARG A 334 -13.42 -1.14 11.65
C ARG A 334 -13.42 -2.25 10.62
#